data_AF-A0A0V1EL39-F1
#
_entry.id   AF-A0A0V1EL39-F1
#
_cell.length_a   1.000
_cell.length_b   1.000
_cell.length_c   1.000
_cell.angle_alpha   90.00
_cell.angle_beta   90.00
_cell.angle_gamma   90.00
#
_symmetry.space_group_name_H-M   'P 1'
#
loop_
_entity.id
_entity.type
_entity.pdbx_description
1 polymer ?
#
loop_
_entity_poly.entity_id
_entity_poly.type
_entity_poly.pdbx_seq_one_letter_code
_entity_poly.pdbx_strand_id
1 'polypeptide(L)'
;MPLAICQTLDCFKAMQTCFALNQILHTCVHMHTCGFTRRFSKINNSFSLIDHTCAIMLAWKYVLPAAAVGGAAMGWIWSDSDPFASEKTPAVSIQVEDKNVALDKRLKELPSRKSIFENIQSNREFDVLVIGGGATGAGIAVDAQTRGLSTALVEMDDFSSGTSSRSTKLIHGGVRYLQSAILKLDIEQYRMVKEALFERYHLLQVAPHLSSILPIMLPIYSLWQVPYFYLGIKMYDFVAGKRRLKSSYYISKQKALDLFPLLKKDSLYGALIYYDGQHNDARMNIALILTAIRYGAQCANHVEVVDLLKQTGPDGVTKVCGAKVRDCLTGQQWEIRAKSVVNATGAFCDQIRLMDNPKADLLVVPSQGVHIVLPSYYSPSSTGLLDPSTSDGRVIFFLPWLNMTMAGTTDSPCSITDKPAPAEADVDFILKEIRGYLTPDISVRRGDVMSAWAGLRPLVRDPSKKDTASLARNHIIEVSPSGLVTIAGKV
;
A
#
# COMPACT_ATOMS: atom_id res chain seq x y z
N MET A 1 -32.87 -3.80 -40.67
CA MET A 1 -32.11 -3.09 -41.71
C MET A 1 -31.82 -1.68 -41.20
N PRO A 2 -30.59 -1.16 -41.34
CA PRO A 2 -29.45 -1.60 -40.54
C PRO A 2 -28.64 -0.43 -39.93
N LEU A 3 -27.86 -0.73 -38.87
CA LEU A 3 -26.48 -0.24 -38.68
C LEU A 3 -25.83 -1.03 -37.54
N ALA A 4 -25.31 -2.19 -37.91
CA ALA A 4 -24.24 -2.90 -37.22
C ALA A 4 -22.94 -2.55 -37.97
N ILE A 5 -21.85 -2.27 -37.25
CA ILE A 5 -20.42 -2.46 -37.57
C ILE A 5 -19.63 -1.73 -36.48
N CYS A 6 -19.13 -2.46 -35.46
CA CYS A 6 -17.88 -2.16 -34.72
C CYS A 6 -17.59 -3.13 -33.54
N GLN A 7 -17.88 -4.43 -33.66
CA GLN A 7 -17.49 -5.41 -32.62
C GLN A 7 -16.86 -6.70 -33.17
N THR A 8 -16.48 -6.76 -34.44
CA THR A 8 -16.00 -8.00 -35.08
C THR A 8 -14.51 -8.07 -35.41
N LEU A 9 -13.69 -7.09 -35.00
CA LEU A 9 -12.23 -7.12 -35.28
C LEU A 9 -11.36 -7.71 -34.16
N ASP A 10 -11.82 -7.76 -32.91
CA ASP A 10 -10.99 -8.30 -31.81
C ASP A 10 -11.11 -9.81 -31.61
N CYS A 11 -12.17 -10.44 -32.11
CA CYS A 11 -12.32 -11.91 -32.06
C CYS A 11 -11.42 -12.65 -33.08
N PHE A 12 -11.00 -12.00 -34.17
CA PHE A 12 -10.20 -12.63 -35.22
C PHE A 12 -8.70 -12.73 -34.86
N LYS A 13 -8.18 -11.80 -34.03
CA LYS A 13 -6.79 -11.84 -33.55
C LYS A 13 -6.55 -12.90 -32.46
N ALA A 14 -7.57 -13.24 -31.68
CA ALA A 14 -7.50 -14.29 -30.66
C ALA A 14 -7.58 -15.72 -31.25
N MET A 15 -8.24 -15.90 -32.41
CA MET A 15 -8.29 -17.21 -33.09
C MET A 15 -7.02 -17.56 -33.86
N GLN A 16 -6.30 -16.57 -34.42
CA GLN A 16 -5.03 -16.84 -35.14
C GLN A 16 -3.88 -17.23 -34.21
N THR A 17 -3.87 -16.77 -32.96
CA THR A 17 -2.86 -17.16 -31.95
C THR A 17 -3.11 -18.57 -31.40
N CYS A 18 -4.36 -19.02 -31.32
CA CYS A 18 -4.68 -20.40 -30.94
C CYS A 18 -4.32 -21.44 -32.02
N PHE A 19 -4.35 -21.07 -33.31
CA PHE A 19 -3.96 -21.98 -34.40
C PHE A 19 -2.44 -22.15 -34.52
N ALA A 20 -1.64 -21.11 -34.24
CA ALA A 20 -0.18 -21.17 -34.27
C ALA A 20 0.42 -22.03 -33.13
N LEU A 21 -0.21 -22.04 -31.95
CA LEU A 21 0.23 -22.86 -30.82
C LEU A 21 -0.10 -24.36 -30.99
N ASN A 22 -1.16 -24.69 -31.73
CA ASN A 22 -1.54 -26.09 -31.97
C ASN A 22 -0.67 -26.77 -33.06
N GLN A 23 -0.08 -26.01 -33.99
CA GLN A 23 0.87 -26.52 -34.98
C GLN A 23 2.27 -26.82 -34.40
N ILE A 24 2.70 -26.09 -33.37
CA ILE A 24 4.00 -26.32 -32.71
C ILE A 24 3.95 -27.60 -31.85
N LEU A 25 2.81 -27.88 -31.20
CA LEU A 25 2.60 -29.10 -30.41
C LEU A 25 2.52 -30.38 -31.27
N HIS A 26 2.07 -30.28 -32.53
CA HIS A 26 2.00 -31.43 -33.45
C HIS A 26 3.36 -31.79 -34.09
N THR A 27 4.33 -30.89 -34.09
CA THR A 27 5.63 -31.12 -34.75
C THR A 27 6.66 -31.78 -33.83
N CYS A 28 6.52 -31.67 -32.50
CA CYS A 28 7.44 -32.29 -31.54
C CYS A 28 7.15 -33.76 -31.21
N VAL A 29 5.98 -34.30 -31.57
CA VAL A 29 5.61 -35.70 -31.26
C VAL A 29 5.99 -36.68 -32.38
N HIS A 30 6.46 -36.19 -33.54
CA HIS A 30 6.72 -37.07 -34.69
C HIS A 30 8.17 -37.54 -34.89
N MET A 31 9.10 -37.25 -33.98
CA MET A 31 10.54 -37.53 -34.21
C MET A 31 11.14 -38.69 -33.42
N HIS A 32 10.37 -39.48 -32.67
CA HIS A 32 10.85 -40.73 -32.09
C HIS A 32 9.72 -41.76 -31.98
N THR A 33 9.61 -42.64 -32.98
CA THR A 33 9.34 -44.09 -32.88
C THR A 33 8.97 -44.60 -34.27
N CYS A 34 9.94 -45.17 -34.98
CA CYS A 34 9.71 -45.98 -36.17
C CYS A 34 10.18 -47.39 -35.85
N GLY A 35 9.28 -48.38 -35.91
CA GLY A 35 9.63 -49.80 -35.87
C GLY A 35 8.67 -50.69 -35.09
N PHE A 36 8.01 -51.60 -35.81
CA PHE A 36 7.34 -52.83 -35.36
C PHE A 36 5.84 -52.81 -34.95
N THR A 37 5.02 -52.79 -36.01
CA THR A 37 3.83 -53.63 -36.31
C THR A 37 3.18 -54.58 -35.28
N ARG A 38 1.85 -54.38 -35.16
CA ARG A 38 0.68 -55.31 -35.22
C ARG A 38 0.42 -56.37 -34.12
N ARG A 39 -0.89 -56.46 -33.79
CA ARG A 39 -1.69 -57.47 -33.07
C ARG A 39 -1.66 -57.42 -31.54
N PHE A 40 -2.73 -56.90 -30.93
CA PHE A 40 -3.75 -57.69 -30.21
C PHE A 40 -4.90 -56.76 -29.75
N SER A 41 -6.13 -57.25 -29.91
CA SER A 41 -7.36 -56.60 -29.45
C SER A 41 -7.69 -56.96 -28.00
N LYS A 42 -8.37 -56.03 -27.30
CA LYS A 42 -9.07 -56.17 -26.01
C LYS A 42 -8.18 -56.32 -24.77
N ILE A 43 -8.25 -55.33 -23.86
CA ILE A 43 -8.60 -55.47 -22.43
C ILE A 43 -8.88 -54.07 -21.85
N ASN A 44 -9.85 -54.03 -20.94
CA ASN A 44 -10.49 -52.90 -20.26
C ASN A 44 -9.58 -51.97 -19.43
N ASN A 45 -10.10 -50.75 -19.25
CA ASN A 45 -10.03 -49.86 -18.08
C ASN A 45 -8.90 -50.09 -17.08
N SER A 46 -7.89 -49.23 -17.15
CA SER A 46 -7.12 -48.59 -16.06
C SER A 46 -5.96 -47.85 -16.73
N PHE A 47 -5.44 -46.77 -16.14
CA PHE A 47 -4.37 -45.88 -16.64
C PHE A 47 -4.83 -44.64 -17.43
N SER A 48 -5.20 -43.57 -16.69
CA SER A 48 -5.10 -42.19 -17.20
C SER A 48 -4.57 -41.19 -16.16
N LEU A 49 -3.95 -41.65 -15.07
CA LEU A 49 -3.43 -40.76 -14.01
C LEU A 49 -1.90 -40.73 -13.88
N ILE A 50 -1.17 -41.56 -14.63
CA ILE A 50 0.29 -41.69 -14.47
C ILE A 50 1.07 -40.82 -15.47
N ASP A 51 0.50 -40.50 -16.65
CA ASP A 51 1.21 -39.73 -17.68
C ASP A 51 1.31 -38.22 -17.41
N HIS A 52 0.34 -37.60 -16.70
CA HIS A 52 0.43 -36.17 -16.37
C HIS A 52 1.45 -35.85 -15.28
N THR A 53 1.66 -36.76 -14.32
CA THR A 53 2.70 -36.62 -13.28
C THR A 53 4.13 -36.75 -13.82
N CYS A 54 4.35 -37.62 -14.81
CA CYS A 54 5.67 -37.79 -15.43
C CYS A 54 6.07 -36.60 -16.32
N ALA A 55 5.13 -36.03 -17.08
CA ALA A 55 5.38 -34.83 -17.89
C ALA A 55 5.70 -33.59 -17.02
N ILE A 56 5.04 -33.44 -15.87
CA ILE A 56 5.33 -32.38 -14.90
C ILE A 56 6.71 -32.59 -14.25
N MET A 57 7.06 -33.82 -13.87
CA MET A 57 8.39 -34.12 -13.31
C MET A 57 9.55 -33.94 -14.31
N LEU A 58 9.34 -34.25 -15.59
CA LEU A 58 10.34 -34.03 -16.65
C LEU A 58 10.52 -32.54 -16.98
N ALA A 59 9.44 -31.74 -16.98
CA ALA A 59 9.54 -30.28 -17.07
C ALA A 59 10.33 -29.70 -15.88
N TRP A 60 10.16 -30.26 -14.67
CA TRP A 60 10.92 -29.86 -13.48
C TRP A 60 12.41 -30.22 -13.55
N LYS A 61 12.78 -31.32 -14.20
CA LYS A 61 14.18 -31.77 -14.29
C LYS A 61 15.06 -30.87 -15.17
N TYR A 62 14.47 -30.15 -16.13
CA TYR A 62 15.19 -29.29 -17.07
C TYR A 62 14.91 -27.79 -16.90
N VAL A 63 13.76 -27.39 -16.33
CA VAL A 63 13.43 -25.97 -16.11
C VAL A 63 14.06 -25.41 -14.82
N LEU A 64 14.20 -26.21 -13.75
CA LEU A 64 14.80 -25.76 -12.49
C LEU A 64 16.32 -25.45 -12.59
N PRO A 65 17.15 -26.24 -13.30
CA PRO A 65 18.57 -25.91 -13.49
C PRO A 65 18.78 -24.68 -14.40
N ALA A 66 17.95 -24.55 -15.44
CA ALA A 66 18.01 -23.40 -16.36
C ALA A 66 17.55 -22.09 -15.66
N ALA A 67 16.54 -22.17 -14.78
CA ALA A 67 16.12 -21.06 -13.94
C ALA A 67 17.13 -20.73 -12.82
N ALA A 68 17.91 -21.71 -12.34
CA ALA A 68 18.95 -21.47 -11.34
C ALA A 68 20.18 -20.74 -11.92
N VAL A 69 20.60 -21.06 -13.15
CA VAL A 69 21.74 -20.39 -13.82
C VAL A 69 21.31 -19.03 -14.40
N GLY A 70 20.12 -18.93 -15.00
CA GLY A 70 19.56 -17.65 -15.45
C GLY A 70 19.15 -16.74 -14.28
N GLY A 71 18.67 -17.32 -13.18
CA GLY A 71 18.29 -16.61 -11.96
C GLY A 71 19.48 -16.09 -11.15
N ALA A 72 20.66 -16.70 -11.25
CA ALA A 72 21.88 -16.16 -10.66
C ALA A 72 22.38 -14.91 -11.41
N ALA A 73 22.34 -14.92 -12.74
CA ALA A 73 22.74 -13.77 -13.57
C ALA A 73 21.71 -12.62 -13.52
N MET A 74 20.40 -12.91 -13.60
CA MET A 74 19.36 -11.90 -13.37
C MET A 74 19.31 -11.45 -11.92
N GLY A 75 19.53 -12.36 -10.96
CA GLY A 75 19.65 -12.04 -9.54
C GLY A 75 20.80 -11.07 -9.27
N TRP A 76 21.93 -11.18 -9.97
CA TRP A 76 23.03 -10.21 -9.89
C TRP A 76 22.64 -8.84 -10.48
N ILE A 77 22.03 -8.80 -11.67
CA ILE A 77 21.57 -7.56 -12.32
C ILE A 77 20.46 -6.85 -11.48
N TRP A 78 19.61 -7.61 -10.79
CA TRP A 78 18.51 -7.11 -9.94
C TRP A 78 18.90 -6.87 -8.47
N SER A 79 20.02 -7.45 -8.02
CA SER A 79 20.63 -7.27 -6.69
C SER A 79 21.51 -6.03 -6.65
N ASP A 80 22.31 -5.78 -7.70
CA ASP A 80 23.26 -4.67 -7.74
C ASP A 80 22.60 -3.30 -8.00
N SER A 81 21.31 -3.31 -8.34
CA SER A 81 20.43 -2.16 -8.44
C SER A 81 19.47 -2.06 -7.25
N ASP A 82 19.94 -2.32 -6.03
CA ASP A 82 19.26 -1.73 -4.87
C ASP A 82 19.66 -0.24 -4.83
N PRO A 83 18.77 0.70 -5.22
CA PRO A 83 19.09 2.13 -5.20
C PRO A 83 19.44 2.60 -3.77
N PHE A 84 19.11 1.80 -2.75
CA PHE A 84 19.45 2.01 -1.35
C PHE A 84 20.65 1.17 -0.87
N ALA A 85 21.23 0.27 -1.70
CA ALA A 85 22.48 -0.44 -1.37
C ALA A 85 23.71 0.39 -1.73
N SER A 86 23.59 1.32 -2.69
CA SER A 86 24.63 2.30 -3.01
C SER A 86 24.71 3.45 -2.00
N GLU A 87 23.81 3.52 -1.00
CA GLU A 87 24.09 4.26 0.23
C GLU A 87 24.98 3.45 1.19
N LYS A 88 26.05 2.84 0.64
CA LYS A 88 27.34 3.29 1.14
C LYS A 88 27.56 4.71 0.61
N THR A 89 26.81 5.69 1.14
CA THR A 89 27.53 6.85 1.68
C THR A 89 28.69 6.18 2.40
N PRO A 90 29.96 6.47 2.09
CA PRO A 90 30.92 6.28 3.14
C PRO A 90 30.18 6.92 4.32
N ALA A 91 29.99 6.17 5.38
CA ALA A 91 30.32 6.83 6.61
C ALA A 91 31.75 7.35 6.32
N VAL A 92 31.85 8.55 5.75
CA VAL A 92 32.30 9.66 6.52
C VAL A 92 31.60 9.41 7.85
N SER A 93 32.24 8.57 8.67
CA SER A 93 32.61 9.00 9.98
C SER A 93 33.29 10.35 9.75
N ILE A 94 32.48 11.36 9.42
CA ILE A 94 32.44 12.52 10.22
C ILE A 94 32.27 11.83 11.55
N GLN A 95 33.35 11.77 12.32
CA GLN A 95 33.15 11.94 13.73
C GLN A 95 32.33 13.24 13.80
N VAL A 96 31.02 13.09 13.63
CA VAL A 96 30.07 13.93 14.28
C VAL A 96 30.32 13.44 15.71
N GLU A 97 31.40 13.95 16.32
CA GLU A 97 31.22 14.60 17.62
C GLU A 97 29.81 15.12 17.57
N ASP A 98 28.94 14.52 18.37
CA ASP A 98 27.51 14.68 18.30
C ASP A 98 27.16 16.16 18.33
N LYS A 99 27.25 16.86 17.18
CA LYS A 99 26.94 18.27 17.02
C LYS A 99 25.43 18.44 17.18
N ASN A 100 24.68 17.34 17.16
CA ASN A 100 23.28 17.29 17.55
C ASN A 100 23.06 17.32 19.07
N VAL A 101 24.07 17.10 19.92
CA VAL A 101 23.98 17.44 21.35
C VAL A 101 23.90 18.96 21.53
N ALA A 102 24.60 19.74 20.69
CA ALA A 102 24.47 21.20 20.67
C ALA A 102 23.19 21.70 19.96
N LEU A 103 22.55 20.85 19.15
CA LEU A 103 21.25 21.09 18.51
C LEU A 103 20.10 20.33 19.18
N ASP A 104 20.28 19.84 20.42
CA ASP A 104 19.15 19.39 21.22
C ASP A 104 18.33 20.59 21.71
N LYS A 105 17.81 21.34 20.73
CA LYS A 105 16.82 22.41 20.83
C LYS A 105 15.42 21.84 21.09
N ARG A 106 15.31 20.54 21.39
CA ARG A 106 14.03 19.93 21.69
C ARG A 106 13.45 20.62 22.91
N LEU A 107 12.23 21.10 22.76
CA LEU A 107 11.49 21.67 23.87
C LEU A 107 11.32 20.59 24.95
N LYS A 108 11.77 20.90 26.17
CA LYS A 108 11.63 20.00 27.32
C LYS A 108 10.15 19.76 27.64
N GLU A 109 9.35 20.81 27.54
CA GLU A 109 7.90 20.79 27.68
C GLU A 109 7.25 21.21 26.36
N LEU A 110 6.17 20.54 25.98
CA LEU A 110 5.44 20.92 24.79
C LEU A 110 4.69 22.24 25.03
N PRO A 111 4.72 23.19 24.08
CA PRO A 111 4.01 24.44 24.21
C PRO A 111 2.50 24.20 24.22
N SER A 112 1.76 25.09 24.87
CA SER A 112 0.30 25.07 24.83
C SER A 112 -0.20 25.42 23.43
N ARG A 113 -1.40 24.95 23.07
CA ARG A 113 -2.06 25.33 21.81
C ARG A 113 -2.18 26.86 21.68
N LYS A 114 -2.44 27.56 22.78
CA LYS A 114 -2.51 29.03 22.80
C LYS A 114 -1.18 29.66 22.37
N SER A 115 -0.05 29.18 22.90
CA SER A 115 1.27 29.67 22.52
C SER A 115 1.60 29.38 21.06
N ILE A 116 1.21 28.20 20.56
CA ILE A 116 1.35 27.86 19.13
C ILE A 116 0.56 28.86 18.26
N PHE A 117 -0.68 29.17 18.64
CA PHE A 117 -1.52 30.14 17.95
C PHE A 117 -0.90 31.54 17.93
N GLU A 118 -0.44 32.03 19.09
CA GLU A 118 0.23 33.33 19.20
C GLU A 118 1.47 33.41 18.30
N ASN A 119 2.26 32.33 18.23
CA ASN A 119 3.44 32.25 17.36
C ASN A 119 3.10 32.21 15.86
N ILE A 120 2.00 31.55 15.48
CA ILE A 120 1.53 31.54 14.08
C ILE A 120 0.99 32.93 13.70
N GLN A 121 0.29 33.58 14.63
CA GLN A 121 -0.35 34.89 14.41
C GLN A 121 0.61 36.08 14.56
N SER A 122 1.86 35.87 14.99
CA SER A 122 2.84 36.94 15.24
C SER A 122 3.34 37.66 13.98
N ASN A 123 2.66 37.48 12.83
CA ASN A 123 2.99 38.03 11.52
C ASN A 123 4.44 37.74 11.05
N ARG A 124 5.03 36.64 11.56
CA ARG A 124 6.35 36.16 11.13
C ARG A 124 6.22 35.37 9.83
N GLU A 125 7.18 35.54 8.94
CA GLU A 125 7.26 34.73 7.72
C GLU A 125 7.95 33.40 8.04
N PHE A 126 7.26 32.29 7.75
CA PHE A 126 7.81 30.95 7.87
C PHE A 126 8.59 30.55 6.62
N ASP A 127 9.53 29.62 6.74
CA ASP A 127 10.18 29.03 5.57
C ASP A 127 9.23 28.06 4.87
N VAL A 128 8.47 27.27 5.63
CA VAL A 128 7.53 26.27 5.11
C VAL A 128 6.19 26.36 5.84
N LEU A 129 5.09 26.45 5.08
CA LEU A 129 3.74 26.21 5.53
C LEU A 129 3.22 24.89 4.96
N VAL A 130 2.88 23.94 5.82
CA VAL A 130 2.28 22.64 5.45
C VAL A 130 0.77 22.71 5.67
N ILE A 131 0.01 22.34 4.65
CA ILE A 131 -1.45 22.28 4.69
C ILE A 131 -1.86 20.81 4.77
N GLY A 132 -2.48 20.41 5.87
CA GLY A 132 -2.91 19.04 6.17
C GLY A 132 -2.05 18.38 7.25
N GLY A 133 -2.69 17.87 8.29
CA GLY A 133 -2.10 17.21 9.47
C GLY A 133 -2.25 15.69 9.47
N GLY A 134 -2.35 15.07 8.29
CA GLY A 134 -2.22 13.63 8.11
C GLY A 134 -0.76 13.17 8.07
N ALA A 135 -0.53 11.87 7.83
CA ALA A 135 0.80 11.23 7.85
C ALA A 135 1.83 11.95 6.95
N THR A 136 1.41 12.33 5.74
CA THR A 136 2.26 13.07 4.80
C THR A 136 2.67 14.43 5.36
N GLY A 137 1.71 15.23 5.83
CA GLY A 137 1.97 16.56 6.38
C GLY A 137 2.81 16.53 7.66
N ALA A 138 2.54 15.58 8.55
CA ALA A 138 3.32 15.39 9.76
C ALA A 138 4.77 14.98 9.45
N GLY A 139 4.98 14.09 8.48
CA GLY A 139 6.31 13.71 8.00
C GLY A 139 7.08 14.90 7.44
N ILE A 140 6.45 15.70 6.57
CA ILE A 140 7.03 16.94 6.02
C ILE A 140 7.40 17.91 7.15
N ALA A 141 6.53 18.08 8.15
CA ALA A 141 6.79 19.01 9.24
C ALA A 141 7.97 18.58 10.12
N VAL A 142 8.11 17.29 10.42
CA VAL A 142 9.29 16.75 11.12
C VAL A 142 10.55 16.97 10.28
N ASP A 143 10.51 16.61 9.01
CA ASP A 143 11.69 16.71 8.14
C ASP A 143 12.13 18.17 7.95
N ALA A 144 11.22 19.08 7.60
CA ALA A 144 11.51 20.50 7.42
C ALA A 144 12.09 21.14 8.71
N GLN A 145 11.45 20.89 9.85
CA GLN A 145 11.86 21.48 11.12
C GLN A 145 13.22 20.95 11.59
N THR A 146 13.49 19.64 11.43
CA THR A 146 14.77 19.04 11.83
C THR A 146 15.93 19.45 10.93
N ARG A 147 15.65 19.88 9.69
CA ARG A 147 16.63 20.54 8.79
C ARG A 147 16.85 22.02 9.10
N GLY A 148 16.18 22.57 10.11
CA GLY A 148 16.35 23.95 10.56
C GLY A 148 15.45 24.98 9.86
N LEU A 149 14.44 24.54 9.12
CA LEU A 149 13.46 25.44 8.49
C LEU A 149 12.36 25.81 9.49
N SER A 150 12.05 27.10 9.59
CA SER A 150 10.91 27.55 10.39
C SER A 150 9.60 27.04 9.78
N THR A 151 8.91 26.16 10.49
CA THR A 151 7.79 25.40 9.93
C THR A 151 6.48 25.70 10.65
N ALA A 152 5.42 25.95 9.88
CA ALA A 152 4.03 25.97 10.32
C ALA A 152 3.26 24.82 9.66
N LEU A 153 2.34 24.19 10.39
CA LEU A 153 1.40 23.20 9.87
C LEU A 153 0.00 23.54 10.35
N VAL A 154 -0.98 23.52 9.43
CA VAL A 154 -2.39 23.72 9.75
C VAL A 154 -3.23 22.52 9.30
N GLU A 155 -4.18 22.11 10.15
CA GLU A 155 -5.12 21.02 9.90
C GLU A 155 -6.54 21.52 10.18
N MET A 156 -7.46 21.29 9.24
CA MET A 156 -8.84 21.79 9.30
C MET A 156 -9.65 21.16 10.44
N ASP A 157 -9.47 19.86 10.70
CA ASP A 157 -10.16 19.14 11.78
C ASP A 157 -9.14 18.74 12.86
N ASP A 158 -9.14 17.50 13.37
CA ASP A 158 -8.09 17.00 14.25
C ASP A 158 -6.94 16.34 13.48
N PHE A 159 -5.76 16.26 14.10
CA PHE A 159 -4.64 15.55 13.51
C PHE A 159 -4.99 14.08 13.25
N SER A 160 -4.66 13.57 12.06
CA SER A 160 -5.01 12.22 11.58
C SER A 160 -6.49 11.95 11.27
N SER A 161 -7.41 12.93 11.38
CA SER A 161 -8.86 12.73 11.21
C SER A 161 -9.28 12.17 9.83
N GLY A 162 -8.50 12.50 8.79
CA GLY A 162 -8.66 12.00 7.42
C GLY A 162 -8.20 10.55 7.23
N THR A 163 -7.61 10.25 6.07
CA THR A 163 -7.22 8.89 5.68
C THR A 163 -6.23 8.23 6.65
N SER A 164 -5.36 9.01 7.31
CA SER A 164 -4.27 8.53 8.16
C SER A 164 -4.69 7.90 9.50
N SER A 165 -5.99 7.82 9.82
CA SER A 165 -6.53 7.01 10.94
C SER A 165 -7.42 5.85 10.48
N ARG A 166 -7.63 5.71 9.17
CA ARG A 166 -8.64 4.86 8.55
C ARG A 166 -8.02 3.78 7.65
N SER A 167 -6.75 3.44 7.87
CA SER A 167 -6.03 2.43 7.09
C SER A 167 -6.29 1.01 7.60
N THR A 168 -5.76 0.02 6.88
CA THR A 168 -5.68 -1.38 7.34
C THR A 168 -4.66 -1.58 8.48
N LYS A 169 -4.01 -0.51 8.96
CA LYS A 169 -3.04 -0.55 10.07
C LYS A 169 -1.87 -1.52 9.83
N LEU A 170 -1.51 -1.71 8.56
CA LEU A 170 -0.39 -2.55 8.13
C LEU A 170 0.72 -1.71 7.52
N ILE A 171 1.95 -2.10 7.81
CA ILE A 171 3.15 -1.67 7.12
C ILE A 171 3.57 -2.84 6.21
N HIS A 172 2.97 -2.88 5.02
CA HIS A 172 3.10 -4.01 4.10
C HIS A 172 4.19 -3.75 3.04
N GLY A 173 5.09 -4.70 2.81
CA GLY A 173 6.12 -4.53 1.76
C GLY A 173 5.69 -4.92 0.34
N GLY A 174 4.42 -5.25 0.10
CA GLY A 174 3.87 -5.36 -1.26
C GLY A 174 4.03 -6.71 -1.97
N VAL A 175 3.73 -7.84 -1.31
CA VAL A 175 3.89 -9.19 -1.89
C VAL A 175 3.16 -9.35 -3.25
N ARG A 176 1.93 -8.85 -3.37
CA ARG A 176 1.15 -8.88 -4.62
C ARG A 176 1.77 -8.01 -5.73
N TYR A 177 2.41 -6.91 -5.35
CA TYR A 177 3.11 -6.05 -6.27
C TYR A 177 4.40 -6.72 -6.78
N LEU A 178 5.10 -7.47 -5.92
CA LEU A 178 6.26 -8.26 -6.34
C LEU A 178 5.89 -9.31 -7.39
N GLN A 179 4.76 -10.01 -7.20
CA GLN A 179 4.25 -10.94 -8.21
C GLN A 179 4.02 -10.23 -9.55
N SER A 180 3.37 -9.06 -9.52
CA SER A 180 3.12 -8.29 -10.74
C SER A 180 4.42 -7.79 -11.38
N ALA A 181 5.37 -7.33 -10.58
CA ALA A 181 6.67 -6.84 -11.03
C ALA A 181 7.48 -7.92 -11.76
N ILE A 182 7.51 -9.14 -11.20
CA ILE A 182 8.23 -10.27 -11.81
C ILE A 182 7.53 -10.75 -13.08
N LEU A 183 6.20 -10.96 -13.03
CA LEU A 183 5.46 -11.50 -14.18
C LEU A 183 5.37 -10.53 -15.36
N LYS A 184 5.37 -9.22 -15.08
CA LYS A 184 5.26 -8.16 -16.11
C LYS A 184 6.58 -7.45 -16.40
N LEU A 185 7.67 -7.85 -15.75
CA LEU A 185 8.98 -7.19 -15.84
C LEU A 185 8.88 -5.67 -15.57
N ASP A 186 8.08 -5.30 -14.58
CA ASP A 186 7.79 -3.91 -14.22
C ASP A 186 8.79 -3.42 -13.16
N ILE A 187 9.80 -2.68 -13.61
CA ILE A 187 10.89 -2.15 -12.78
C ILE A 187 10.37 -1.14 -11.75
N GLU A 188 9.37 -0.34 -12.09
CA GLU A 188 8.81 0.67 -11.19
C GLU A 188 8.08 -0.01 -10.02
N GLN A 189 7.31 -1.06 -10.30
CA GLN A 189 6.69 -1.88 -9.25
C GLN A 189 7.74 -2.59 -8.38
N TYR A 190 8.85 -3.04 -8.97
CA TYR A 190 9.93 -3.66 -8.20
C TYR A 190 10.63 -2.66 -7.27
N ARG A 191 10.90 -1.44 -7.74
CA ARG A 191 11.46 -0.35 -6.92
C ARG A 191 10.56 0.00 -5.75
N MET A 192 9.26 0.14 -6.00
CA MET A 192 8.25 0.37 -4.97
C MET A 192 8.24 -0.74 -3.89
N VAL A 193 8.38 -2.00 -4.30
CA VAL A 193 8.51 -3.12 -3.33
C VAL A 193 9.77 -3.01 -2.48
N LYS A 194 10.93 -2.67 -3.08
CA LYS A 194 12.17 -2.48 -2.32
C LYS A 194 12.07 -1.33 -1.31
N GLU A 195 11.49 -0.21 -1.73
CA GLU A 195 11.24 0.97 -0.89
C GLU A 195 10.30 0.63 0.26
N ALA A 196 9.16 -0.01 -0.01
CA ALA A 196 8.22 -0.42 1.03
C ALA A 196 8.85 -1.40 2.03
N LEU A 197 9.70 -2.33 1.57
CA LEU A 197 10.46 -3.24 2.44
C LEU A 197 11.50 -2.50 3.30
N PHE A 198 12.15 -1.48 2.75
CA PHE A 198 13.10 -0.61 3.45
C PHE A 198 12.39 0.22 4.52
N GLU A 199 11.32 0.93 4.17
CA GLU A 199 10.55 1.76 5.10
C GLU A 199 9.90 0.93 6.20
N ARG A 200 9.36 -0.25 5.86
CA ARG A 200 8.81 -1.17 6.86
C ARG A 200 9.82 -1.55 7.94
N TYR A 201 11.05 -1.85 7.53
CA TYR A 201 12.12 -2.17 8.48
C TYR A 201 12.45 -0.98 9.38
N HIS A 202 12.58 0.22 8.82
CA HIS A 202 12.90 1.43 9.58
C HIS A 202 11.77 1.86 10.52
N LEU A 203 10.52 1.85 10.06
CA LEU A 203 9.37 2.27 10.88
C LEU A 203 9.24 1.42 12.15
N LEU A 204 9.49 0.10 12.02
CA LEU A 204 9.50 -0.83 13.14
C LEU A 204 10.63 -0.57 14.15
N GLN A 205 11.74 0.02 13.71
CA GLN A 205 12.87 0.38 14.58
C GLN A 205 12.70 1.76 15.23
N VAL A 206 12.15 2.73 14.49
CA VAL A 206 11.98 4.11 14.96
C VAL A 206 10.86 4.20 16.00
N ALA A 207 9.77 3.45 15.82
CA ALA A 207 8.61 3.51 16.70
C ALA A 207 8.13 2.10 17.14
N PRO A 208 8.95 1.32 17.87
CA PRO A 208 8.61 -0.04 18.31
C PRO A 208 7.48 -0.07 19.36
N HIS A 209 7.15 1.08 19.96
CA HIS A 209 6.03 1.23 20.88
C HIS A 209 4.68 1.44 20.16
N LEU A 210 4.70 1.72 18.84
CA LEU A 210 3.51 1.94 18.01
C LEU A 210 3.40 0.95 16.84
N SER A 211 4.42 0.12 16.65
CA SER A 211 4.50 -0.82 15.56
C SER A 211 5.13 -2.13 16.00
N SER A 212 4.71 -3.22 15.37
CA SER A 212 5.13 -4.57 15.73
C SER A 212 5.14 -5.50 14.52
N ILE A 213 5.93 -6.57 14.60
CA ILE A 213 5.94 -7.62 13.60
C ILE A 213 4.66 -8.47 13.74
N LEU A 214 3.91 -8.62 12.65
CA LEU A 214 2.71 -9.44 12.58
C LEU A 214 2.95 -10.65 11.65
N PRO A 215 2.84 -11.89 12.15
CA PRO A 215 2.74 -13.05 11.27
C PRO A 215 1.37 -13.04 10.57
N ILE A 216 1.38 -13.35 9.28
CA ILE A 216 0.19 -13.44 8.44
C ILE A 216 0.13 -14.83 7.82
N MET A 217 -0.99 -15.51 8.05
CA MET A 217 -1.29 -16.84 7.56
C MET A 217 -2.05 -16.77 6.25
N LEU A 218 -1.56 -17.51 5.25
CA LEU A 218 -2.19 -17.71 3.95
C LEU A 218 -2.62 -19.18 3.82
N PRO A 219 -3.90 -19.51 4.04
CA PRO A 219 -4.42 -20.86 3.84
C PRO A 219 -4.37 -21.30 2.38
N ILE A 220 -4.15 -22.59 2.13
CA ILE A 220 -4.01 -23.14 0.79
C ILE A 220 -5.00 -24.28 0.58
N TYR A 221 -5.92 -24.08 -0.37
CA TYR A 221 -7.03 -25.01 -0.66
C TYR A 221 -6.84 -25.84 -1.95
N SER A 222 -5.72 -25.63 -2.64
CA SER A 222 -5.36 -26.42 -3.82
C SER A 222 -3.91 -26.88 -3.75
N LEU A 223 -3.64 -28.14 -4.11
CA LEU A 223 -2.31 -28.72 -3.96
C LEU A 223 -1.24 -28.00 -4.80
N TRP A 224 -1.59 -27.56 -6.02
CA TRP A 224 -0.65 -26.84 -6.90
C TRP A 224 -0.26 -25.46 -6.35
N GLN A 225 -1.13 -24.86 -5.52
CA GLN A 225 -0.89 -23.55 -4.92
C GLN A 225 0.21 -23.61 -3.85
N VAL A 226 0.48 -24.77 -3.26
CA VAL A 226 1.52 -24.96 -2.24
C VAL A 226 2.90 -24.55 -2.77
N PRO A 227 3.45 -25.18 -3.83
CA PRO A 227 4.75 -24.77 -4.38
C PRO A 227 4.72 -23.36 -4.96
N TYR A 228 3.58 -22.94 -5.55
CA TYR A 228 3.43 -21.62 -6.13
C TYR A 228 3.58 -20.49 -5.10
N PHE A 229 2.78 -20.52 -4.03
CA PHE A 229 2.84 -19.50 -3.00
C PHE A 229 4.12 -19.61 -2.17
N TYR A 230 4.64 -20.82 -1.93
CA TYR A 230 5.91 -21.00 -1.22
C TYR A 230 7.06 -20.32 -1.97
N LEU A 231 7.16 -20.53 -3.29
CA LEU A 231 8.16 -19.85 -4.11
C LEU A 231 7.95 -18.34 -4.11
N GLY A 232 6.71 -17.87 -4.26
CA GLY A 232 6.39 -16.44 -4.25
C GLY A 232 6.83 -15.73 -2.96
N ILE A 233 6.52 -16.30 -1.80
CA ILE A 233 6.90 -15.73 -0.51
C ILE A 233 8.41 -15.90 -0.25
N LYS A 234 9.05 -16.97 -0.74
CA LYS A 234 10.51 -17.10 -0.66
C LYS A 234 11.24 -16.08 -1.51
N MET A 235 10.71 -15.75 -2.70
CA MET A 235 11.21 -14.63 -3.49
C MET A 235 11.03 -13.31 -2.74
N TYR A 236 9.91 -13.11 -2.04
CA TYR A 236 9.71 -11.95 -1.19
C TYR A 236 10.73 -11.86 -0.04
N ASP A 237 11.00 -12.96 0.66
CA ASP A 237 12.07 -13.05 1.68
C ASP A 237 13.45 -12.72 1.09
N PHE A 238 13.71 -13.19 -0.13
CA PHE A 238 14.97 -12.96 -0.82
C PHE A 238 15.15 -11.48 -1.19
N VAL A 239 14.13 -10.87 -1.79
CA VAL A 239 14.12 -9.43 -2.14
C VAL A 239 14.25 -8.55 -0.90
N ALA A 240 13.63 -8.96 0.23
CA ALA A 240 13.81 -8.27 1.50
C ALA A 240 15.25 -8.33 2.03
N GLY A 241 16.02 -9.37 1.68
CA GLY A 241 17.44 -9.49 2.04
C GLY A 241 17.67 -9.32 3.55
N LYS A 242 18.55 -8.38 3.92
CA LYS A 242 18.86 -8.05 5.32
C LYS A 242 17.71 -7.35 6.06
N ARG A 243 16.74 -6.78 5.34
CA ARG A 243 15.57 -6.06 5.86
C ARG A 243 14.38 -7.01 6.10
N ARG A 244 14.60 -8.32 5.96
CA ARG A 244 13.62 -9.35 6.27
C ARG A 244 13.39 -9.40 7.78
N LEU A 245 12.12 -9.32 8.19
CA LEU A 245 11.72 -9.41 9.60
C LEU A 245 11.98 -10.81 10.18
N LYS A 246 11.35 -11.83 9.59
CA LYS A 246 11.55 -13.25 9.91
C LYS A 246 11.38 -14.07 8.64
N SER A 247 12.00 -15.26 8.60
CA SER A 247 11.88 -16.16 7.44
C SER A 247 10.47 -16.74 7.36
N SER A 248 9.86 -16.69 6.18
CA SER A 248 8.59 -17.36 5.92
C SER A 248 8.71 -18.88 5.98
N TYR A 249 7.61 -19.58 6.24
CA TYR A 249 7.60 -21.04 6.30
C TYR A 249 6.22 -21.61 6.02
N TYR A 250 6.19 -22.89 5.65
CA TYR A 250 4.97 -23.67 5.48
C TYR A 250 4.59 -24.38 6.77
N ILE A 251 3.30 -24.43 7.06
CA ILE A 251 2.70 -25.21 8.14
C ILE A 251 1.71 -26.23 7.57
N SER A 252 1.69 -27.42 8.19
CA SER A 252 0.77 -28.48 7.81
C SER A 252 -0.69 -28.09 8.11
N LYS A 253 -1.63 -28.78 7.47
CA LYS A 253 -3.07 -28.66 7.76
C LYS A 253 -3.38 -28.70 9.27
N GLN A 254 -2.80 -29.65 9.99
CA GLN A 254 -3.04 -29.80 11.43
C GLN A 254 -2.61 -28.54 12.19
N LYS A 255 -1.38 -28.06 11.96
CA LYS A 255 -0.88 -26.84 12.61
C LYS A 255 -1.71 -25.59 12.27
N ALA A 256 -2.20 -25.49 11.03
CA ALA A 256 -3.07 -24.38 10.63
C ALA A 256 -4.40 -24.41 11.39
N LEU A 257 -4.98 -25.60 11.59
CA LEU A 257 -6.21 -25.78 12.37
C LEU A 257 -5.99 -25.62 13.88
N ASP A 258 -4.80 -25.96 14.39
CA ASP A 258 -4.44 -25.70 15.78
C ASP A 258 -4.33 -24.19 16.06
N LEU A 259 -3.81 -23.42 15.08
CA LEU A 259 -3.74 -21.95 15.16
C LEU A 259 -5.11 -21.29 14.96
N PHE A 260 -5.93 -21.84 14.05
CA PHE A 260 -7.26 -21.31 13.78
C PHE A 260 -8.31 -22.42 13.60
N PRO A 261 -8.95 -22.87 14.70
CA PRO A 261 -9.90 -23.98 14.65
C PRO A 261 -11.15 -23.72 13.79
N LEU A 262 -11.50 -22.44 13.59
CA LEU A 262 -12.67 -22.04 12.79
C LEU A 262 -12.40 -22.03 11.28
N LEU A 263 -11.15 -22.22 10.86
CA LEU A 263 -10.79 -22.27 9.45
C LEU A 263 -11.51 -23.43 8.75
N LYS A 264 -11.97 -23.20 7.52
CA LYS A 264 -12.58 -24.23 6.68
C LYS A 264 -11.62 -25.42 6.50
N LYS A 265 -12.09 -26.60 6.88
CA LYS A 265 -11.27 -27.83 6.92
C LYS A 265 -11.22 -28.56 5.58
N ASP A 266 -12.28 -28.42 4.80
CA ASP A 266 -12.43 -29.11 3.52
C ASP A 266 -11.44 -28.55 2.49
N SER A 267 -10.75 -29.45 1.79
CA SER A 267 -9.73 -29.13 0.79
C SER A 267 -8.53 -28.33 1.30
N LEU A 268 -8.40 -28.08 2.61
CA LEU A 268 -7.23 -27.42 3.18
C LEU A 268 -6.02 -28.37 3.12
N TYR A 269 -4.98 -27.97 2.40
CA TYR A 269 -3.71 -28.71 2.30
C TYR A 269 -2.68 -28.22 3.34
N GLY A 270 -2.78 -26.97 3.79
CA GLY A 270 -1.88 -26.36 4.77
C GLY A 270 -1.96 -24.84 4.69
N ALA A 271 -0.96 -24.15 5.25
CA ALA A 271 -0.87 -22.70 5.14
C ALA A 271 0.59 -22.23 5.06
N LEU A 272 0.80 -21.01 4.57
CA LEU A 272 2.08 -20.33 4.65
C LEU A 272 2.01 -19.23 5.70
N ILE A 273 3.08 -19.08 6.47
CA ILE A 273 3.27 -17.96 7.38
C ILE A 273 4.35 -17.05 6.77
N TYR A 274 4.00 -15.80 6.59
CA TYR A 274 4.95 -14.74 6.26
C TYR A 274 4.79 -13.58 7.24
N TYR A 275 5.67 -12.60 7.19
CA TYR A 275 5.75 -11.55 8.21
C TYR A 275 5.72 -10.16 7.59
N ASP A 276 4.88 -9.30 8.17
CA ASP A 276 4.81 -7.87 7.89
C ASP A 276 4.79 -7.03 9.16
N GLY A 277 4.76 -5.71 8.99
CA GLY A 277 4.55 -4.79 10.10
C GLY A 277 3.05 -4.50 10.30
N GLN A 278 2.66 -4.31 11.55
CA GLN A 278 1.40 -3.71 11.95
C GLN A 278 1.71 -2.45 12.74
N HIS A 279 0.88 -1.40 12.63
CA HIS A 279 1.07 -0.17 13.40
C HIS A 279 -0.24 0.48 13.80
N ASN A 280 -0.18 1.39 14.78
CA ASN A 280 -1.26 2.31 15.04
C ASN A 280 -1.07 3.58 14.22
N ASP A 281 -1.79 3.67 13.09
CA ASP A 281 -1.71 4.76 12.11
C ASP A 281 -1.96 6.13 12.75
N ALA A 282 -3.07 6.29 13.48
CA ALA A 282 -3.39 7.55 14.15
C ALA A 282 -2.35 7.94 15.21
N ARG A 283 -1.92 7.00 16.06
CA ARG A 283 -0.90 7.29 17.09
C ARG A 283 0.47 7.57 16.49
N MET A 284 0.84 6.90 15.39
CA MET A 284 2.07 7.18 14.65
C MET A 284 2.07 8.62 14.12
N ASN A 285 0.97 9.04 13.51
CA ASN A 285 0.85 10.41 13.01
C ASN A 285 0.94 11.45 14.14
N ILE A 286 0.26 11.20 15.27
CA ILE A 286 0.37 12.07 16.45
C ILE A 286 1.81 12.10 16.97
N ALA A 287 2.52 10.97 17.00
CA ALA A 287 3.93 10.95 17.41
C ALA A 287 4.81 11.82 16.49
N LEU A 288 4.54 11.83 15.18
CA LEU A 288 5.23 12.73 14.23
C LEU A 288 4.90 14.20 14.52
N ILE A 289 3.61 14.56 14.68
CA ILE A 289 3.19 15.93 15.01
C ILE A 289 3.84 16.42 16.31
N LEU A 290 3.79 15.61 17.37
CA LEU A 290 4.42 15.94 18.66
C LEU A 290 5.94 16.06 18.54
N THR A 291 6.56 15.25 17.68
CA THR A 291 7.99 15.35 17.37
C THR A 291 8.29 16.67 16.68
N ALA A 292 7.54 17.05 15.64
CA ALA A 292 7.71 18.33 14.95
C ALA A 292 7.57 19.51 15.93
N ILE A 293 6.52 19.51 16.77
CA ILE A 293 6.32 20.54 17.81
C ILE A 293 7.50 20.56 18.78
N ARG A 294 7.97 19.41 19.23
CA ARG A 294 9.13 19.31 20.13
C ARG A 294 10.38 19.91 19.50
N TYR A 295 10.56 19.82 18.19
CA TYR A 295 11.66 20.49 17.46
C TYR A 295 11.38 21.96 17.13
N GLY A 296 10.21 22.50 17.49
CA GLY A 296 9.86 23.92 17.37
C GLY A 296 8.89 24.26 16.24
N ALA A 297 8.38 23.28 15.49
CA ALA A 297 7.36 23.52 14.48
C ALA A 297 6.06 24.02 15.15
N GLN A 298 5.33 24.90 14.47
CA GLN A 298 4.03 25.35 14.95
C GLN A 298 2.92 24.56 14.24
N CYS A 299 2.40 23.54 14.91
CA CYS A 299 1.35 22.69 14.35
C CYS A 299 0.01 23.01 15.03
N ALA A 300 -0.98 23.47 14.26
CA ALA A 300 -2.31 23.83 14.75
C ALA A 300 -3.41 23.02 14.05
N ASN A 301 -4.21 22.30 14.85
CA ASN A 301 -5.44 21.66 14.39
C ASN A 301 -6.65 22.61 14.56
N HIS A 302 -7.76 22.29 13.93
CA HIS A 302 -8.94 23.14 13.80
C HIS A 302 -8.65 24.50 13.14
N VAL A 303 -7.74 24.52 12.16
CA VAL A 303 -7.36 25.69 11.36
C VAL A 303 -7.44 25.33 9.89
N GLU A 304 -8.45 25.85 9.21
CA GLU A 304 -8.72 25.61 7.81
C GLU A 304 -8.03 26.65 6.92
N VAL A 305 -7.42 26.21 5.82
CA VAL A 305 -7.00 27.12 4.75
C VAL A 305 -8.20 27.45 3.87
N VAL A 306 -8.56 28.73 3.78
CA VAL A 306 -9.70 29.19 2.99
C VAL A 306 -9.29 29.86 1.68
N ASP A 307 -8.05 30.36 1.58
CA ASP A 307 -7.48 30.94 0.36
C ASP A 307 -5.95 30.91 0.37
N LEU A 308 -5.32 30.98 -0.79
CA LEU A 308 -3.86 31.08 -0.94
C LEU A 308 -3.44 32.54 -1.13
N LEU A 309 -2.45 32.98 -0.35
CA LEU A 309 -1.87 34.31 -0.53
C LEU A 309 -0.89 34.27 -1.70
N LYS A 310 -1.04 35.20 -2.64
CA LYS A 310 -0.18 35.32 -3.82
C LYS A 310 0.39 36.72 -3.93
N GLN A 311 1.63 36.80 -4.37
CA GLN A 311 2.32 38.06 -4.60
C GLN A 311 2.99 38.04 -5.97
N THR A 312 2.80 39.12 -6.73
CA THR A 312 3.46 39.33 -8.01
C THR A 312 4.83 39.97 -7.77
N GLY A 313 5.89 39.30 -8.22
CA GLY A 313 7.24 39.81 -8.13
C GLY A 313 7.52 40.93 -9.16
N PRO A 314 8.66 41.62 -9.04
CA PRO A 314 9.11 42.60 -10.03
C PRO A 314 9.30 42.02 -11.44
N ASP A 315 9.50 40.71 -11.53
CA ASP A 315 9.59 39.90 -12.74
C ASP A 315 8.21 39.63 -13.41
N GLY A 316 7.12 40.11 -12.80
CA GLY A 316 5.75 39.87 -13.27
C GLY A 316 5.21 38.48 -12.93
N VAL A 317 5.98 37.65 -12.23
CA VAL A 317 5.58 36.27 -11.88
C VAL A 317 4.79 36.29 -10.57
N THR A 318 3.58 35.72 -10.59
CA THR A 318 2.76 35.56 -9.40
C THR A 318 3.16 34.28 -8.66
N LYS A 319 3.58 34.41 -7.40
CA LYS A 319 3.99 33.29 -6.54
C LYS A 319 3.12 33.17 -5.30
N VAL A 320 2.88 31.94 -4.85
CA VAL A 320 2.24 31.67 -3.56
C VAL A 320 3.22 32.05 -2.44
N CYS A 321 2.77 32.84 -1.47
CA CYS A 321 3.57 33.35 -0.36
C CYS A 321 2.90 33.16 1.01
N GLY A 322 1.93 32.25 1.10
CA GLY A 322 1.21 31.94 2.35
C GLY A 322 -0.22 31.49 2.12
N ALA A 323 -1.02 31.53 3.18
CA ALA A 323 -2.43 31.19 3.15
C ALA A 323 -3.26 32.09 4.09
N LYS A 324 -4.50 32.35 3.69
CA LYS A 324 -5.52 32.86 4.59
C LYS A 324 -6.17 31.67 5.28
N VAL A 325 -6.26 31.74 6.60
CA VAL A 325 -6.79 30.64 7.41
C VAL A 325 -7.97 31.08 8.28
N ARG A 326 -8.76 30.10 8.71
CA ARG A 326 -9.91 30.25 9.61
C ARG A 326 -9.77 29.29 10.79
N ASP A 327 -9.87 29.81 12.02
CA ASP A 327 -10.05 28.96 13.20
C ASP A 327 -11.47 28.40 13.20
N CYS A 328 -11.60 27.08 13.10
CA CYS A 328 -12.88 26.39 13.04
C CYS A 328 -13.68 26.47 14.36
N LEU A 329 -13.02 26.81 15.47
CA LEU A 329 -13.66 26.93 16.78
C LEU A 329 -14.24 28.33 17.05
N THR A 330 -13.58 29.38 16.53
CA THR A 330 -13.96 30.78 16.80
C THR A 330 -14.50 31.51 15.57
N GLY A 331 -14.23 31.01 14.36
CA GLY A 331 -14.55 31.66 13.10
C GLY A 331 -13.60 32.80 12.71
N GLN A 332 -12.62 33.14 13.55
CA GLN A 332 -11.65 34.19 13.27
C GLN A 332 -10.77 33.83 12.07
N GLN A 333 -10.50 34.80 11.20
CA GLN A 333 -9.59 34.64 10.06
C GLN A 333 -8.33 35.48 10.24
N TRP A 334 -7.20 34.95 9.78
CA TRP A 334 -5.92 35.66 9.72
C TRP A 334 -5.06 35.11 8.57
N GLU A 335 -3.89 35.71 8.38
CA GLU A 335 -2.93 35.32 7.35
C GLU A 335 -1.71 34.64 7.96
N ILE A 336 -1.20 33.61 7.28
CA ILE A 336 0.09 33.00 7.56
C ILE A 336 0.97 33.21 6.34
N ARG A 337 2.11 33.90 6.52
CA ARG A 337 3.10 34.15 5.46
C ARG A 337 4.15 33.05 5.46
N ALA A 338 4.51 32.57 4.27
CA ALA A 338 5.55 31.55 4.12
C ALA A 338 6.27 31.65 2.77
N LYS A 339 7.57 31.29 2.75
CA LYS A 339 8.38 31.25 1.52
C LYS A 339 8.01 30.08 0.60
N SER A 340 7.56 28.97 1.18
CA SER A 340 7.07 27.79 0.46
C SER A 340 5.81 27.26 1.12
N VAL A 341 4.83 26.85 0.30
CA VAL A 341 3.58 26.25 0.75
C VAL A 341 3.48 24.84 0.18
N VAL A 342 3.24 23.87 1.07
CA VAL A 342 3.11 22.44 0.73
C VAL A 342 1.69 21.97 1.00
N ASN A 343 0.99 21.58 -0.06
CA ASN A 343 -0.32 20.93 -0.01
C ASN A 343 -0.14 19.43 0.22
N ALA A 344 -0.47 18.97 1.42
CA ALA A 344 -0.42 17.58 1.87
C ALA A 344 -1.81 17.10 2.36
N THR A 345 -2.88 17.60 1.74
CA THR A 345 -4.27 17.39 2.17
C THR A 345 -4.91 16.07 1.68
N GLY A 346 -4.10 15.13 1.17
CA GLY A 346 -4.55 13.79 0.80
C GLY A 346 -5.70 13.81 -0.21
N ALA A 347 -6.86 13.26 0.14
CA ALA A 347 -8.03 13.22 -0.75
C ALA A 347 -8.57 14.62 -1.10
N PHE A 348 -8.21 15.64 -0.32
CA PHE A 348 -8.64 17.03 -0.51
C PHE A 348 -7.65 17.86 -1.33
N CYS A 349 -6.59 17.25 -1.89
CA CYS A 349 -5.51 17.99 -2.55
C CYS A 349 -6.01 18.93 -3.66
N ASP A 350 -7.02 18.50 -4.41
CA ASP A 350 -7.56 19.30 -5.51
C ASP A 350 -8.30 20.56 -5.03
N GLN A 351 -8.83 20.60 -3.81
CA GLN A 351 -9.45 21.81 -3.27
C GLN A 351 -8.41 22.94 -3.14
N ILE A 352 -7.22 22.62 -2.62
CA ILE A 352 -6.12 23.59 -2.52
C ILE A 352 -5.51 23.89 -3.89
N ARG A 353 -5.38 22.90 -4.79
CA ARG A 353 -4.87 23.13 -6.15
C ARG A 353 -5.79 24.08 -6.95
N LEU A 354 -7.10 23.97 -6.78
CA LEU A 354 -8.07 24.85 -7.44
C LEU A 354 -8.06 26.29 -6.88
N MET A 355 -7.66 26.50 -5.62
CA MET A 355 -7.36 27.85 -5.09
C MET A 355 -6.13 28.45 -5.78
N ASP A 356 -5.15 27.63 -6.15
CA ASP A 356 -3.97 28.08 -6.89
C ASP A 356 -4.29 28.37 -8.36
N ASN A 357 -4.92 27.42 -9.04
CA ASN A 357 -5.33 27.54 -10.43
C ASN A 357 -6.73 26.94 -10.63
N PRO A 358 -7.78 27.76 -10.79
CA PRO A 358 -9.15 27.29 -11.01
C PRO A 358 -9.35 26.44 -12.28
N LYS A 359 -8.37 26.42 -13.20
CA LYS A 359 -8.37 25.64 -14.43
C LYS A 359 -7.52 24.37 -14.35
N ALA A 360 -6.98 24.03 -13.18
CA ALA A 360 -6.19 22.81 -13.01
C ALA A 360 -7.04 21.56 -13.20
N ASP A 361 -6.50 20.56 -13.89
CA ASP A 361 -7.12 19.23 -13.99
C ASP A 361 -7.11 18.53 -12.63
N LEU A 362 -8.18 17.81 -12.29
CA LEU A 362 -8.27 17.06 -11.04
C LEU A 362 -7.25 15.91 -11.02
N LEU A 363 -6.47 15.86 -9.94
CA LEU A 363 -5.39 14.92 -9.75
C LEU A 363 -5.86 13.64 -9.07
N VAL A 364 -6.78 13.76 -8.11
CA VAL A 364 -7.20 12.65 -7.26
C VAL A 364 -8.55 12.09 -7.70
N VAL A 365 -8.60 10.76 -7.77
CA VAL A 365 -9.79 9.96 -7.94
C VAL A 365 -10.03 9.22 -6.62
N PRO A 366 -10.92 9.73 -5.75
CA PRO A 366 -11.13 9.14 -4.43
C PRO A 366 -11.81 7.76 -4.54
N SER A 367 -11.30 6.81 -3.78
CA SER A 367 -11.92 5.49 -3.57
C SER A 367 -12.18 5.27 -2.09
N GLN A 368 -13.38 4.80 -1.76
CA GLN A 368 -13.75 4.46 -0.40
C GLN A 368 -13.30 3.04 -0.06
N GLY A 369 -12.71 2.89 1.13
CA GLY A 369 -12.42 1.60 1.73
C GLY A 369 -13.02 1.47 3.11
N VAL A 370 -13.73 0.36 3.33
CA VAL A 370 -14.38 0.05 4.60
C VAL A 370 -13.66 -1.08 5.33
N HIS A 371 -13.59 -0.95 6.65
CA HIS A 371 -13.20 -2.01 7.58
C HIS A 371 -14.29 -2.19 8.64
N ILE A 372 -14.40 -3.40 9.14
CA ILE A 372 -15.28 -3.75 10.26
C ILE A 372 -14.46 -4.39 11.38
N VAL A 373 -14.95 -4.25 12.62
CA VAL A 373 -14.40 -4.92 13.80
C VAL A 373 -15.38 -5.98 14.27
N LEU A 374 -14.82 -7.16 14.54
CA LEU A 374 -15.51 -8.36 14.95
C LEU A 374 -14.87 -8.91 16.23
N PRO A 375 -15.58 -9.75 17.00
CA PRO A 375 -15.01 -10.50 18.11
C PRO A 375 -13.71 -11.23 17.73
N SER A 376 -12.80 -11.35 18.70
CA SER A 376 -11.46 -11.91 18.49
C SER A 376 -11.44 -13.33 17.93
N TYR A 377 -12.51 -14.12 18.09
CA TYR A 377 -12.57 -15.48 17.58
C TYR A 377 -12.66 -15.56 16.04
N TYR A 378 -12.85 -14.44 15.33
CA TYR A 378 -12.85 -14.39 13.86
C TYR A 378 -11.44 -14.40 13.23
N SER A 379 -10.39 -14.31 14.03
CA SER A 379 -9.00 -14.49 13.59
C SER A 379 -8.17 -15.17 14.68
N PRO A 380 -6.99 -15.74 14.35
CA PRO A 380 -6.03 -16.11 15.39
C PRO A 380 -5.65 -14.89 16.25
N SER A 381 -5.38 -15.10 17.54
CA SER A 381 -5.12 -14.00 18.49
C SER A 381 -3.86 -13.19 18.17
N SER A 382 -2.84 -13.84 17.59
CA SER A 382 -1.52 -13.25 17.33
C SER A 382 -1.07 -13.37 15.88
N THR A 383 -1.95 -13.82 14.99
CA THR A 383 -1.63 -14.06 13.58
C THR A 383 -2.76 -13.53 12.70
N GLY A 384 -2.42 -12.67 11.74
CA GLY A 384 -3.36 -12.22 10.73
C GLY A 384 -3.69 -13.34 9.74
N LEU A 385 -4.83 -13.24 9.08
CA LEU A 385 -5.25 -14.14 8.02
C LEU A 385 -5.37 -13.34 6.72
N LEU A 386 -4.88 -13.93 5.64
CA LEU A 386 -4.93 -13.37 4.30
C LEU A 386 -5.78 -14.24 3.39
N ASP A 387 -6.80 -13.63 2.79
CA ASP A 387 -7.48 -14.15 1.62
C ASP A 387 -6.89 -13.50 0.35
N PRO A 388 -6.21 -14.28 -0.51
CA PRO A 388 -5.58 -13.76 -1.71
C PRO A 388 -6.55 -13.52 -2.88
N SER A 389 -7.79 -14.03 -2.80
CA SER A 389 -8.75 -14.05 -3.91
C SER A 389 -10.19 -14.10 -3.40
N THR A 390 -10.69 -12.94 -3.00
CA THR A 390 -12.13 -12.70 -2.76
C THR A 390 -12.98 -12.93 -4.01
N SER A 391 -14.31 -12.92 -3.86
CA SER A 391 -15.27 -13.16 -4.96
C SER A 391 -15.14 -12.22 -6.18
N ASP A 392 -14.44 -11.09 -6.05
CA ASP A 392 -14.14 -10.14 -7.12
C ASP A 392 -12.64 -10.00 -7.47
N GLY A 393 -11.79 -10.89 -6.95
CA GLY A 393 -10.35 -10.91 -7.23
C GLY A 393 -9.50 -9.91 -6.41
N ARG A 394 -10.11 -9.25 -5.41
CA ARG A 394 -9.40 -8.46 -4.40
C ARG A 394 -8.85 -9.34 -3.29
N VAL A 395 -8.11 -8.71 -2.38
CA VAL A 395 -7.49 -9.31 -1.21
C VAL A 395 -8.18 -8.75 0.02
N ILE A 396 -8.54 -9.63 0.96
CA ILE A 396 -9.08 -9.23 2.26
C ILE A 396 -8.19 -9.77 3.38
N PHE A 397 -8.00 -8.95 4.40
CA PHE A 397 -7.24 -9.28 5.59
C PHE A 397 -8.19 -9.42 6.78
N PHE A 398 -7.87 -10.37 7.67
CA PHE A 398 -8.46 -10.49 8.99
C PHE A 398 -7.34 -10.41 10.01
N LEU A 399 -7.22 -9.27 10.68
CA LEU A 399 -6.05 -8.95 11.50
C LEU A 399 -6.45 -8.88 12.97
N PRO A 400 -5.66 -9.48 13.88
CA PRO A 400 -5.81 -9.19 15.29
C PRO A 400 -5.54 -7.69 15.53
N TRP A 401 -6.44 -7.00 16.20
CA TRP A 401 -6.34 -5.58 16.48
C TRP A 401 -6.98 -5.27 17.84
N LEU A 402 -6.19 -4.82 18.80
CA LEU A 402 -6.65 -4.45 20.16
C LEU A 402 -7.57 -5.51 20.81
N ASN A 403 -7.15 -6.78 20.78
CA ASN A 403 -7.92 -7.94 21.26
C ASN A 403 -9.24 -8.21 20.52
N MET A 404 -9.38 -7.68 19.30
CA MET A 404 -10.50 -7.91 18.39
C MET A 404 -9.99 -8.36 17.03
N THR A 405 -10.88 -8.65 16.09
CA THR A 405 -10.54 -8.93 14.69
C THR A 405 -10.98 -7.77 13.82
N MET A 406 -10.05 -7.17 13.11
CA MET A 406 -10.33 -6.18 12.08
C MET A 406 -10.35 -6.86 10.71
N ALA A 407 -11.44 -6.71 9.97
CA ALA A 407 -11.63 -7.29 8.64
C ALA A 407 -11.78 -6.19 7.58
N GLY A 408 -11.07 -6.32 6.46
CA GLY A 408 -11.18 -5.36 5.36
C GLY A 408 -10.14 -5.59 4.25
N THR A 409 -10.27 -4.95 3.10
CA THR A 409 -11.09 -3.75 2.85
C THR A 409 -11.90 -3.84 1.57
N THR A 410 -12.92 -2.98 1.43
CA THR A 410 -13.57 -2.68 0.16
C THR A 410 -12.83 -1.59 -0.64
N ASP A 411 -13.27 -1.39 -1.88
CA ASP A 411 -12.77 -0.43 -2.86
C ASP A 411 -13.95 -0.04 -3.77
N SER A 412 -14.54 1.13 -3.50
CA SER A 412 -15.74 1.63 -4.18
C SER A 412 -15.51 3.07 -4.61
N PRO A 413 -15.78 3.47 -5.86
CA PRO A 413 -15.74 4.87 -6.28
C PRO A 413 -16.65 5.72 -5.39
N CYS A 414 -16.19 6.92 -5.03
CA CYS A 414 -16.92 7.80 -4.12
C CYS A 414 -16.71 9.28 -4.47
N SER A 415 -17.47 10.16 -3.83
CA SER A 415 -17.19 11.60 -3.83
C SER A 415 -16.38 11.96 -2.58
N ILE A 416 -15.65 13.08 -2.63
CA ILE A 416 -14.92 13.59 -1.47
C ILE A 416 -15.93 14.06 -0.42
N THR A 417 -15.73 13.64 0.83
CA THR A 417 -16.50 14.07 1.99
C THR A 417 -15.64 14.06 3.24
N ASP A 418 -15.86 15.01 4.14
CA ASP A 418 -15.17 15.09 5.44
C ASP A 418 -15.58 13.96 6.39
N LYS A 419 -16.76 13.37 6.16
CA LYS A 419 -17.37 12.37 7.04
C LYS A 419 -17.70 11.07 6.30
N PRO A 420 -16.70 10.35 5.76
CA PRO A 420 -16.96 9.10 5.06
C PRO A 420 -17.50 8.07 6.06
N ALA A 421 -18.62 7.44 5.68
CA ALA A 421 -19.32 6.45 6.48
C ALA A 421 -19.40 5.10 5.73
N PRO A 422 -19.23 3.97 6.42
CA PRO A 422 -19.44 2.65 5.84
C PRO A 422 -20.85 2.49 5.26
N ALA A 423 -20.96 2.03 4.01
CA ALA A 423 -22.25 1.60 3.50
C ALA A 423 -22.55 0.17 3.97
N GLU A 424 -23.83 -0.15 4.23
CA GLU A 424 -24.22 -1.52 4.63
C GLU A 424 -23.85 -2.56 3.57
N ALA A 425 -23.87 -2.19 2.28
CA ALA A 425 -23.41 -3.07 1.21
C ALA A 425 -21.91 -3.45 1.33
N ASP A 426 -21.05 -2.54 1.79
CA ASP A 426 -19.63 -2.84 2.04
C ASP A 426 -19.48 -3.78 3.26
N VAL A 427 -20.28 -3.55 4.30
CA VAL A 427 -20.28 -4.40 5.50
C VAL A 427 -20.74 -5.82 5.15
N ASP A 428 -21.84 -5.95 4.41
CA ASP A 428 -22.37 -7.22 3.94
C ASP A 428 -21.40 -7.96 3.02
N PHE A 429 -20.68 -7.23 2.16
CA PHE A 429 -19.61 -7.78 1.34
C PHE A 429 -18.53 -8.41 2.22
N ILE A 430 -18.00 -7.67 3.21
CA ILE A 430 -16.95 -8.19 4.09
C ILE A 430 -17.44 -9.42 4.87
N LEU A 431 -18.66 -9.38 5.42
CA LEU A 431 -19.25 -10.51 6.13
C LEU A 431 -19.42 -11.74 5.22
N LYS A 432 -19.79 -11.54 3.95
CA LYS A 432 -19.89 -12.60 2.96
C LYS A 432 -18.52 -13.24 2.67
N GLU A 433 -17.47 -12.45 2.48
CA GLU A 433 -16.12 -12.98 2.26
C GLU A 433 -15.63 -13.77 3.48
N ILE A 434 -15.88 -13.29 4.71
CA ILE A 434 -15.55 -14.02 5.94
C ILE A 434 -16.18 -15.42 5.96
N ARG A 435 -17.47 -15.55 5.59
CA ARG A 435 -18.17 -16.84 5.57
C ARG A 435 -17.48 -17.87 4.69
N GLY A 436 -16.82 -17.45 3.61
CA GLY A 436 -16.10 -18.35 2.71
C GLY A 436 -14.90 -19.06 3.36
N TYR A 437 -14.33 -18.47 4.41
CA TYR A 437 -13.12 -18.94 5.08
C TYR A 437 -13.38 -19.72 6.36
N LEU A 438 -14.56 -19.56 6.95
CA LEU A 438 -14.93 -20.26 8.17
C LEU A 438 -15.56 -21.61 7.85
N THR A 439 -15.52 -22.52 8.81
CA THR A 439 -16.28 -23.77 8.74
C THR A 439 -17.78 -23.45 8.62
N PRO A 440 -18.57 -24.21 7.83
CA PRO A 440 -19.99 -23.94 7.60
C PRO A 440 -20.85 -23.86 8.88
N ASP A 441 -20.39 -24.46 9.98
CA ASP A 441 -21.07 -24.46 11.27
C ASP A 441 -21.06 -23.08 11.96
N ILE A 442 -20.21 -22.15 11.51
CA ILE A 442 -20.11 -20.81 12.09
C ILE A 442 -21.05 -19.85 11.36
N SER A 443 -22.04 -19.37 12.11
CA SER A 443 -22.95 -18.32 11.65
C SER A 443 -22.29 -16.95 11.78
N VAL A 444 -21.94 -16.33 10.65
CA VAL A 444 -21.45 -14.94 10.59
C VAL A 444 -22.63 -13.99 10.44
N ARG A 445 -22.87 -13.14 11.44
CA ARG A 445 -24.07 -12.29 11.52
C ARG A 445 -23.67 -10.81 11.47
N ARG A 446 -24.58 -9.98 10.96
CA ARG A 446 -24.43 -8.52 11.02
C ARG A 446 -24.32 -7.99 12.45
N GLY A 447 -24.94 -8.69 13.41
CA GLY A 447 -24.87 -8.39 14.84
C GLY A 447 -23.51 -8.64 15.50
N ASP A 448 -22.60 -9.35 14.83
CA ASP A 448 -21.23 -9.56 15.32
C ASP A 448 -20.34 -8.34 15.04
N VAL A 449 -20.78 -7.41 14.19
CA VAL A 449 -20.03 -6.19 13.87
C VAL A 449 -20.12 -5.20 15.03
N MET A 450 -18.99 -4.98 15.70
CA MET A 450 -18.89 -4.13 16.88
C MET A 450 -18.56 -2.67 16.54
N SER A 451 -17.85 -2.45 15.44
CA SER A 451 -17.63 -1.11 14.87
C SER A 451 -17.26 -1.22 13.39
N ALA A 452 -17.36 -0.10 12.68
CA ALA A 452 -16.95 0.02 11.29
C ALA A 452 -16.46 1.44 11.00
N TRP A 453 -15.51 1.58 10.08
CA TRP A 453 -15.09 2.87 9.56
C TRP A 453 -14.84 2.81 8.07
N ALA A 454 -14.93 3.97 7.42
CA ALA A 454 -14.61 4.15 6.02
C ALA A 454 -13.48 5.18 5.89
N GLY A 455 -12.56 4.99 4.96
CA GLY A 455 -11.52 5.95 4.60
C GLY A 455 -11.50 6.24 3.10
N LEU A 456 -11.06 7.44 2.73
CA LEU A 456 -10.91 7.85 1.33
C LEU A 456 -9.45 7.66 0.91
N ARG A 457 -9.21 6.87 -0.13
CA ARG A 457 -7.90 6.68 -0.75
C ARG A 457 -7.69 7.79 -1.78
N PRO A 458 -6.63 8.60 -1.65
CA PRO A 458 -6.28 9.59 -2.67
C PRO A 458 -5.57 8.90 -3.83
N LEU A 459 -6.29 8.14 -4.66
CA LEU A 459 -5.69 7.52 -5.84
C LEU A 459 -5.40 8.61 -6.86
N VAL A 460 -4.24 8.58 -7.49
CA VAL A 460 -3.78 9.65 -8.37
C VAL A 460 -3.91 9.23 -9.83
N ARG A 461 -4.33 10.15 -10.70
CA ARG A 461 -4.15 10.01 -12.15
C ARG A 461 -2.74 10.43 -12.52
N ASP A 462 -2.04 9.63 -13.32
CA ASP A 462 -0.73 10.01 -13.83
C ASP A 462 -0.90 11.08 -14.93
N PRO A 463 -0.53 12.36 -14.69
CA PRO A 463 -0.71 13.42 -15.69
C PRO A 463 0.21 13.24 -16.91
N SER A 464 1.24 12.39 -16.82
CA SER A 464 2.15 12.09 -17.94
C SER A 464 1.61 11.03 -18.91
N LYS A 465 0.52 10.32 -18.54
CA LYS A 465 -0.09 9.27 -19.36
C LYS A 465 -1.44 9.73 -19.91
N LYS A 466 -1.60 9.66 -21.24
CA LYS A 466 -2.85 10.02 -21.94
C LYS A 466 -4.02 9.08 -21.62
N ASP A 467 -3.75 7.90 -21.07
CA ASP A 467 -4.77 6.89 -20.76
C ASP A 467 -5.33 7.09 -19.35
N THR A 468 -6.56 7.62 -19.30
CA THR A 468 -7.30 7.96 -18.07
C THR A 468 -7.59 6.77 -17.16
N ALA A 469 -7.42 5.53 -17.65
CA ALA A 469 -7.59 4.30 -16.90
C ALA A 469 -6.37 3.91 -16.04
N SER A 470 -5.20 4.51 -16.26
CA SER A 470 -3.97 4.14 -15.54
C SER A 470 -3.75 5.03 -14.30
N LEU A 471 -4.38 4.67 -13.18
CA LEU A 471 -4.08 5.29 -11.89
C LEU A 471 -2.60 5.10 -11.55
N ALA A 472 -1.92 6.20 -11.20
CA ALA A 472 -0.57 6.19 -10.67
C ALA A 472 -0.55 5.32 -9.41
N ARG A 473 0.37 4.36 -9.39
CA ARG A 473 0.48 3.38 -8.30
C ARG A 473 1.33 3.87 -7.13
N ASN A 474 2.01 5.01 -7.32
CA ASN A 474 2.90 5.66 -6.36
C ASN A 474 2.33 7.03 -5.94
N HIS A 475 3.01 7.68 -5.00
CA HIS A 475 2.82 9.11 -4.76
C HIS A 475 3.40 9.95 -5.90
N ILE A 476 2.92 11.17 -6.04
CA ILE A 476 3.43 12.18 -6.97
C ILE A 476 3.72 13.47 -6.23
N ILE A 477 4.70 14.22 -6.74
CA ILE A 477 5.04 15.55 -6.28
C ILE A 477 4.94 16.48 -7.49
N GLU A 478 4.02 17.44 -7.43
CA GLU A 478 3.79 18.46 -8.45
C GLU A 478 4.17 19.82 -7.89
N VAL A 479 4.92 20.63 -8.66
CA VAL A 479 5.18 22.03 -8.33
C VAL A 479 4.50 22.90 -9.37
N SER A 480 3.52 23.70 -8.93
CA SER A 480 2.80 24.59 -9.84
C SER A 480 3.67 25.76 -10.31
N PRO A 481 3.33 26.45 -11.40
CA PRO A 481 4.07 27.64 -11.85
C PRO A 481 4.14 28.77 -10.82
N SER A 482 3.18 28.83 -9.89
CA SER A 482 3.17 29.80 -8.77
C SER A 482 4.00 29.32 -7.57
N GLY A 483 4.57 28.11 -7.61
CA GLY A 483 5.42 27.56 -6.56
C GLY A 483 4.70 26.74 -5.49
N LEU A 484 3.40 26.44 -5.64
CA LEU A 484 2.72 25.52 -4.73
C LEU A 484 3.25 24.09 -4.93
N VAL A 485 3.77 23.48 -3.88
CA VAL A 485 4.16 22.06 -3.89
C VAL A 485 2.97 21.22 -3.47
N THR A 486 2.54 20.27 -4.29
CA THR A 486 1.47 19.33 -3.94
C THR A 486 1.99 17.90 -3.90
N ILE A 487 1.67 17.19 -2.82
CA ILE A 487 1.92 15.75 -2.68
C ILE A 487 0.58 15.03 -2.64
N ALA A 488 0.40 14.07 -3.54
CA ALA A 488 -0.81 13.25 -3.63
C ALA A 488 -0.45 11.79 -3.90
N GLY A 489 -1.37 10.86 -3.58
CA GLY A 489 -1.20 9.44 -3.87
C GLY A 489 -1.05 8.57 -2.64
N LYS A 490 -0.66 7.32 -2.89
CA LYS A 490 -0.37 6.34 -1.85
C LYS A 490 1.00 6.67 -1.24
N VAL A 491 1.00 7.15 0.00
CA VAL A 491 2.19 7.37 0.84
C VAL A 491 2.22 6.33 1.93
#